data_AF-A0A6S6U1K5-F1
#
_entry.id   AF-A0A6S6U1K5-F1
#
_cell.length_a   1.000
_cell.length_b   1.000
_cell.length_c   1.000
_cell.angle_alpha   90.00
_cell.angle_beta   90.00
_cell.angle_gamma   90.00
#
_symmetry.space_group_name_H-M   'P 1'
#
loop_
_entity.id
_entity.type
_entity.pdbx_description
1 polymer ?
#
loop_
_entity_poly.entity_id
_entity_poly.type
_entity_poly.pdbx_seq_one_letter_code
_entity_poly.pdbx_strand_id
1 'polypeptide(L)' 'EIANRAGALYDKFVSFSDDMVKLSRQFDTLQGSFESAKKRLSEGKGNIVRQVEQLKEMGAKTSKQIPKELQ' A
#
# COMPACT_ATOMS: atom_id res chain seq x y z
N GLU A 1 23.32 10.27 -40.52
CA GLU A 1 22.43 9.17 -40.04
C GLU A 1 22.58 8.84 -38.55
N ILE A 2 23.80 8.72 -38.00
CA ILE A 2 24.01 8.38 -36.58
C ILE A 2 23.46 9.46 -35.62
N ALA A 3 23.67 10.75 -35.92
CA ALA A 3 23.17 11.84 -35.07
C ALA A 3 21.65 11.81 -34.88
N ASN A 4 20.89 11.58 -35.95
CA ASN A 4 19.43 11.50 -35.88
C ASN A 4 18.96 10.28 -35.07
N ARG A 5 19.64 9.13 -35.21
CA ARG A 5 19.34 7.93 -34.41
C ARG A 5 19.69 8.13 -32.93
N ALA A 6 20.81 8.80 -32.65
CA ALA A 6 21.23 9.12 -31.28
C ALA A 6 20.24 10.07 -30.60
N GLY A 7 19.78 11.12 -31.30
CA GLY A 7 18.74 12.02 -30.79
C GLY A 7 17.44 11.29 -30.48
N ALA A 8 16.93 10.51 -31.44
CA ALA A 8 15.69 9.77 -31.25
C ALA A 8 15.77 8.72 -30.12
N LEU A 9 16.93 8.10 -29.90
CA LEU A 9 17.14 7.18 -28.80
C LEU A 9 17.18 7.91 -27.45
N TYR A 10 17.81 9.08 -27.41
CA TYR A 10 17.86 9.93 -26.21
C TYR A 10 16.46 10.37 -25.79
N ASP A 11 15.64 10.86 -26.74
CA ASP A 11 14.27 11.30 -26.46
C ASP A 11 13.41 10.15 -25.91
N LYS A 12 13.56 8.94 -26.47
CA LYS A 12 12.90 7.72 -25.96
C LYS A 12 13.37 7.35 -24.55
N PHE A 13 14.67 7.46 -24.29
CA PHE A 13 15.22 7.17 -22.96
C PHE A 13 14.69 8.14 -21.90
N VAL A 14 14.61 9.44 -22.22
CA VAL A 14 14.03 10.45 -21.32
C VAL A 14 12.56 10.14 -21.07
N SER A 15 11.80 9.85 -22.12
CA SER A 15 10.37 9.51 -22.00
C SER A 15 10.15 8.28 -21.10
N PHE A 16 10.97 7.23 -21.28
CA PHE A 16 10.94 6.05 -20.43
C PHE A 16 11.32 6.38 -18.97
N SER A 17 12.31 7.25 -18.77
CA SER A 17 12.73 7.68 -17.43
C SER A 17 11.60 8.42 -16.71
N ASP A 18 10.86 9.28 -17.41
CA ASP A 18 9.69 9.97 -16.87
C ASP A 18 8.59 8.99 -16.45
N ASP A 19 8.34 7.95 -17.24
CA ASP A 19 7.37 6.92 -16.92
C ASP A 19 7.79 6.11 -15.67
N MET A 20 9.08 5.82 -15.52
CA MET A 20 9.62 5.19 -14.31
C MET A 20 9.46 6.08 -13.06
N VAL A 21 9.68 7.40 -13.18
CA VAL A 21 9.45 8.35 -12.08
C VAL A 21 7.97 8.40 -11.69
N LYS A 22 7.05 8.39 -12.66
CA LYS A 22 5.60 8.34 -12.38
C LYS A 22 5.23 7.06 -11.65
N LEU A 23 5.77 5.91 -12.08
CA LEU A 23 5.52 4.63 -11.44
C LEU A 23 6.01 4.61 -9.99
N SER A 24 7.21 5.15 -9.72
CA SER A 24 7.74 5.27 -8.35
C SER A 24 6.76 6.02 -7.44
N ARG A 25 6.22 7.16 -7.89
CA ARG A 25 5.26 7.96 -7.09
C ARG A 25 3.95 7.22 -6.83
N GLN A 26 3.48 6.41 -7.79
CA GLN A 26 2.30 5.58 -7.61
C GLN A 26 2.54 4.48 -6.56
N PHE A 27 3.73 3.87 -6.55
CA PHE A 27 4.12 2.92 -5.51
C PHE A 27 4.17 3.55 -4.13
N ASP A 28 4.74 4.74 -3.98
CA ASP A 28 4.77 5.46 -2.69
C ASP A 28 3.34 5.71 -2.17
N THR A 29 2.43 6.09 -3.07
CA THR A 29 1.02 6.30 -2.74
C THR A 29 0.32 5.01 -2.33
N LEU A 30 0.56 3.92 -3.05
CA LEU A 30 0.03 2.59 -2.74
C LEU A 30 0.53 2.12 -1.37
N GLN A 31 1.83 2.27 -1.11
CA GLN A 31 2.44 1.90 0.16
C GLN A 31 1.83 2.71 1.31
N GLY A 32 1.71 4.04 1.17
CA GLY A 32 1.07 4.88 2.18
C GLY A 32 -0.39 4.51 2.48
N SER A 33 -1.15 4.16 1.44
CA SER A 33 -2.54 3.70 1.58
C SER A 33 -2.62 2.36 2.31
N PHE A 34 -1.73 1.42 1.96
CA PHE A 34 -1.64 0.12 2.61
C PHE A 34 -1.27 0.22 4.09
N GLU A 35 -0.25 1.01 4.42
CA GLU A 35 0.16 1.24 5.81
C GLU A 35 -0.95 1.93 6.63
N SER A 36 -1.67 2.86 6.02
CA SER A 36 -2.84 3.49 6.66
C SER A 36 -3.96 2.48 6.92
N ALA A 37 -4.22 1.57 5.97
CA ALA A 37 -5.20 0.51 6.13
C ALA A 37 -4.82 -0.47 7.24
N LYS A 38 -3.55 -0.90 7.32
CA LYS A 38 -3.04 -1.76 8.40
C LYS A 38 -3.20 -1.12 9.78
N LYS A 39 -2.85 0.17 9.90
CA LYS A 39 -3.03 0.91 11.17
C LYS A 39 -4.49 0.93 11.61
N ARG A 40 -5.43 1.10 10.68
CA ARG A 40 -6.86 1.07 11.00
C ARG A 40 -7.34 -0.35 11.35
N LEU A 41 -6.80 -1.36 10.68
CA LEU A 41 -7.18 -2.76 10.88
C LEU A 41 -6.67 -3.32 12.22
N SER A 42 -5.36 -3.29 12.46
CA SER A 42 -4.71 -4.04 13.55
C SER A 42 -3.57 -3.31 14.29
N GLU A 43 -2.86 -2.35 13.68
CA GLU A 43 -1.63 -1.81 14.29
C GLU A 43 -1.84 -0.49 15.07
N GLY A 44 -2.86 0.30 14.72
CA GLY A 44 -3.08 1.63 15.28
C GLY A 44 -3.78 1.62 16.64
N LYS A 45 -3.70 2.75 17.36
CA LYS A 45 -4.46 2.93 18.61
C LYS A 45 -5.96 2.93 18.29
N GLY A 46 -6.69 2.02 18.93
CA GLY A 46 -8.13 1.87 18.68
C GLY A 46 -8.44 1.22 17.34
N ASN A 47 -7.53 0.41 16.80
CA ASN A 47 -7.77 -0.39 15.60
C ASN A 47 -9.00 -1.30 15.74
N ILE A 48 -9.52 -1.72 14.58
CA ILE A 48 -10.76 -2.50 14.49
C ILE A 48 -10.63 -3.84 15.21
N VAL A 49 -9.54 -4.58 15.01
CA VAL A 49 -9.29 -5.87 15.67
C VAL A 49 -9.48 -5.76 17.18
N ARG A 50 -8.85 -4.77 17.80
CA ARG A 50 -8.95 -4.54 19.24
C ARG A 50 -10.37 -4.20 19.68
N GLN A 51 -11.09 -3.38 18.91
CA GLN A 51 -12.48 -3.03 19.23
C GLN A 51 -13.40 -4.25 19.16
N VAL A 52 -13.24 -5.10 18.15
CA VAL A 52 -14.10 -6.28 17.99
C VAL A 52 -13.80 -7.37 19.02
N GLU A 53 -12.53 -7.54 19.44
CA GLU A 53 -12.18 -8.43 20.56
C GLU A 53 -12.76 -7.90 21.88
N GLN A 54 -12.72 -6.59 22.13
CA GLN A 54 -13.37 -6.01 23.31
C GLN A 54 -14.88 -6.26 23.32
N LEU A 55 -15.57 -6.17 22.17
CA LEU A 55 -17.00 -6.48 22.08
C LEU A 55 -17.27 -7.96 22.42
N LYS A 56 -16.41 -8.86 21.98
CA LYS A 56 -16.48 -10.29 22.32
C LYS A 56 -16.26 -10.53 23.81
N GLU A 57 -15.27 -9.88 24.42
CA GLU A 57 -15.03 -9.92 25.87
C GLU A 57 -16.24 -9.41 26.67
N MET A 58 -16.97 -8.42 26.14
CA MET A 58 -18.21 -7.91 26.73
C MET A 58 -19.44 -8.82 26.50
N GLY A 59 -19.25 -10.01 25.92
CA GLY A 59 -20.30 -11.03 25.79
C GLY A 59 -20.98 -11.11 24.42
N ALA A 60 -20.44 -10.45 23.38
CA ALA A 60 -20.90 -10.67 22.02
C ALA A 60 -20.67 -12.13 21.59
N LYS A 61 -21.72 -12.81 21.13
CA LYS A 61 -21.62 -14.20 20.66
C LYS A 61 -20.92 -14.25 19.31
N THR A 62 -19.72 -14.84 19.27
CA THR A 62 -18.94 -15.06 18.04
C THR A 62 -18.62 -16.53 17.85
N SER A 63 -18.76 -17.05 16.64
CA SER A 63 -18.40 -18.44 16.29
C SER A 63 -17.00 -18.60 15.70
N LYS A 64 -16.37 -17.50 15.28
CA LYS A 64 -15.04 -17.47 14.65
C LYS A 64 -14.09 -16.59 15.46
N GLN A 65 -12.80 -16.88 15.35
CA GLN A 65 -11.73 -16.12 15.99
C GLN A 65 -10.95 -15.31 14.95
N ILE A 66 -10.39 -14.18 15.38
CA ILE A 66 -9.51 -13.39 14.54
C ILE A 66 -8.21 -14.18 14.32
N PRO A 67 -7.69 -14.25 13.08
CA PRO A 67 -6.41 -14.88 12.80
C PRO A 67 -5.29 -14.29 13.66
N LYS A 68 -4.36 -15.13 14.13
CA LYS A 68 -3.25 -14.68 14.99
C LYS A 68 -2.36 -13.65 14.33
N GLU A 69 -2.31 -13.66 13.00
CA GLU A 69 -1.54 -12.73 12.19
C GLU A 69 -2.09 -11.29 12.24
N LEU A 70 -3.32 -11.11 12.72
CA LEU A 70 -3.99 -9.82 12.83
C LEU A 70 -4.19 -9.35 14.29
N GLN A 71 -3.93 -10.22 15.28
CA GLN A 71 -4.05 -9.94 16.71
C GLN A 71 -2.83 -9.21 17.26
#